data_AF-A0A915DXN8-F1
#
_entry.id   AF-A0A915DXN8-F1
#
_cell.length_a   1.000
_cell.length_b   1.000
_cell.length_c   1.000
_cell.angle_alpha   90.00
_cell.angle_beta   90.00
_cell.angle_gamma   90.00
#
_symmetry.space_group_name_H-M   'P 1'
#
loop_
_entity.id
_entity.type
_entity.pdbx_description
1 polymer ?
#
loop_
_entity_poly.entity_id
_entity_poly.type
_entity_poly.pdbx_seq_one_letter_code
_entity_poly.pdbx_strand_id
1 'polypeptide(L)'
;MAKTVAKKASGASGDAVPKGVTKEPAGKSAVAAKTTLKRPPSSYMIWLAENRARITVEFAAAKEANKGKKFGAHAGSVLKIAGKEWKALQDKSKWEKLATEAKQKFEADKSRF
;
A
#
# COMPACT_ATOMS: atom_id res chain seq x y z
N MET A 1 36.76 14.39 50.69
CA MET A 1 36.02 13.64 51.72
C MET A 1 34.86 12.91 51.04
N ALA A 2 34.73 11.61 51.32
CA ALA A 2 33.79 10.69 50.68
C ALA A 2 32.41 10.66 51.37
N LYS A 3 31.41 10.15 50.63
CA LYS A 3 30.29 9.24 51.02
C LYS A 3 28.90 9.68 50.50
N THR A 4 28.42 9.05 49.40
CA THR A 4 27.25 8.11 49.28
C THR A 4 25.88 8.69 49.64
N VAL A 5 24.82 8.62 48.81
CA VAL A 5 23.97 7.46 48.45
C VAL A 5 23.05 7.92 47.30
N ALA A 6 23.04 7.40 46.06
CA ALA A 6 22.55 6.11 45.55
C ALA A 6 21.07 5.78 45.88
N LYS A 7 20.12 6.23 45.04
CA LYS A 7 18.80 5.59 44.93
C LYS A 7 18.67 4.86 43.59
N LYS A 8 18.53 3.55 43.71
CA LYS A 8 18.49 2.48 42.71
C LYS A 8 17.05 2.25 42.21
N ALA A 9 16.93 1.97 40.91
CA ALA A 9 16.03 1.01 40.25
C ALA A 9 16.00 1.39 38.75
N SER A 10 16.03 0.52 37.75
CA SER A 10 16.03 -0.95 37.63
C SER A 10 15.90 -1.25 36.13
N GLY A 11 16.52 -2.33 35.64
CA GLY A 11 16.23 -2.93 34.32
C GLY A 11 17.40 -2.78 33.34
N ALA A 12 18.34 -3.73 33.31
CA ALA A 12 18.29 -5.00 32.57
C ALA A 12 18.50 -4.78 31.06
N SER A 13 19.74 -5.01 30.61
CA SER A 13 20.15 -6.16 29.76
C SER A 13 20.04 -5.80 28.28
N GLY A 14 21.02 -5.99 27.42
CA GLY A 14 22.06 -7.00 27.40
C GLY A 14 22.18 -7.40 25.92
N ASP A 15 23.41 -7.47 25.42
CA ASP A 15 23.71 -8.05 24.10
C ASP A 15 23.14 -9.47 24.01
N ALA A 16 22.16 -9.69 23.12
CA ALA A 16 21.77 -11.01 22.63
C ALA A 16 20.84 -10.88 21.40
N VAL A 17 21.42 -10.97 20.20
CA VAL A 17 20.77 -11.53 19.00
C VAL A 17 20.74 -13.06 19.25
N PRO A 18 19.63 -13.83 19.06
CA PRO A 18 19.08 -14.09 17.72
C PRO A 18 17.60 -14.56 17.59
N LYS A 19 17.20 -14.75 16.33
CA LYS A 19 16.06 -15.53 15.78
C LYS A 19 14.74 -14.81 15.55
N GLY A 20 14.75 -13.92 14.56
CA GLY A 20 13.64 -13.73 13.64
C GLY A 20 14.20 -13.64 12.23
N VAL A 21 14.20 -14.74 11.49
CA VAL A 21 14.60 -14.78 10.08
C VAL A 21 13.68 -13.84 9.31
N THR A 22 14.09 -12.59 9.12
CA THR A 22 13.59 -11.78 8.02
C THR A 22 14.13 -12.47 6.78
N LYS A 23 13.30 -13.31 6.15
CA LYS A 23 13.49 -13.62 4.75
C LYS A 23 13.52 -12.27 4.05
N GLU A 24 14.72 -11.79 3.73
CA GLU A 24 14.90 -10.85 2.64
C GLU A 24 14.08 -11.43 1.48
N PRO A 25 13.18 -10.66 0.85
CA PRO A 25 12.57 -11.15 -0.37
C PRO A 25 13.71 -11.32 -1.38
N ALA A 26 14.16 -12.57 -1.46
CA ALA A 26 15.05 -13.11 -2.46
C ALA A 26 14.74 -12.42 -3.79
N GLY A 27 15.81 -11.94 -4.41
CA GLY A 27 15.78 -11.16 -5.64
C GLY A 27 14.65 -11.58 -6.56
N LYS A 28 13.68 -10.68 -6.74
CA LYS A 28 12.85 -10.71 -7.93
C LYS A 28 13.79 -10.33 -9.05
N SER A 29 14.33 -11.36 -9.67
CA SER A 29 15.22 -11.28 -10.81
C SER A 29 14.73 -10.18 -11.76
N ALA A 30 15.62 -9.25 -12.10
CA ALA A 30 15.45 -8.32 -13.20
C ALA A 30 15.47 -9.04 -14.58
N VAL A 31 15.05 -10.32 -14.60
CA VAL A 31 15.08 -11.28 -15.71
C VAL A 31 13.66 -11.63 -16.18
N ALA A 32 12.62 -10.94 -15.68
CA ALA A 32 11.26 -11.05 -16.22
C ALA A 32 10.89 -9.86 -17.15
N ALA A 33 11.90 -9.13 -17.65
CA ALA A 33 11.71 -7.78 -18.19
C ALA A 33 11.54 -7.67 -19.72
N LYS A 34 11.48 -8.75 -20.50
CA LYS A 34 11.51 -8.57 -21.98
C LYS A 34 10.58 -9.40 -22.87
N THR A 35 9.74 -10.31 -22.36
CA THR A 35 8.85 -11.11 -23.23
C THR A 35 7.46 -11.39 -22.66
N THR A 36 7.13 -10.92 -21.46
CA THR A 36 5.85 -11.24 -20.82
C THR A 36 4.87 -10.09 -20.96
N LEU A 37 3.75 -10.35 -21.64
CA LEU A 37 2.63 -9.41 -21.74
C LEU A 37 2.17 -8.98 -20.34
N LYS A 38 1.98 -7.66 -20.14
CA LYS A 38 1.56 -7.07 -18.86
C LYS A 38 0.12 -7.52 -18.54
N ARG A 39 -0.11 -8.05 -17.34
CA ARG A 39 -1.46 -8.50 -16.91
C ARG A 39 -2.51 -7.39 -17.07
N PRO A 40 -3.77 -7.74 -17.40
CA PRO A 40 -4.82 -6.76 -17.56
C PRO A 40 -5.21 -6.16 -16.20
N PRO A 41 -5.57 -4.87 -16.14
CA PRO A 41 -6.05 -4.24 -14.91
C PRO A 41 -7.40 -4.83 -14.47
N SER A 42 -7.58 -4.98 -13.16
CA SER A 42 -8.87 -5.37 -12.56
C SER A 42 -9.84 -4.19 -12.50
N SER A 43 -11.13 -4.46 -12.25
CA SER A 43 -12.17 -3.43 -12.15
C SER A 43 -11.82 -2.33 -11.15
N TYR A 44 -11.30 -2.70 -9.98
CA TYR A 44 -10.81 -1.76 -8.98
C TYR A 44 -9.67 -0.87 -9.51
N MET A 45 -8.73 -1.43 -10.29
CA MET A 45 -7.60 -0.66 -10.83
C MET A 45 -8.05 0.33 -11.91
N ILE A 46 -9.04 -0.04 -12.72
CA ILE A 46 -9.66 0.84 -13.71
C ILE A 46 -10.42 1.97 -13.00
N TRP A 47 -11.25 1.64 -12.02
CA TRP A 47 -11.94 2.63 -11.18
C TRP A 47 -10.96 3.57 -10.47
N LEU A 48 -9.89 3.02 -9.90
CA LEU A 48 -8.87 3.78 -9.20
C LEU A 48 -8.14 4.73 -10.16
N ALA A 49 -7.84 4.30 -11.38
CA ALA A 49 -7.19 5.17 -12.36
C ALA A 49 -8.03 6.43 -12.66
N GLU A 50 -9.35 6.28 -12.77
CA GLU A 50 -10.29 7.39 -12.98
C GLU A 50 -10.40 8.30 -11.74
N ASN A 51 -10.44 7.72 -10.53
CA ASN A 51 -10.78 8.45 -9.30
C ASN A 51 -9.58 8.89 -8.47
N ARG A 52 -8.37 8.37 -8.73
CA ARG A 52 -7.18 8.63 -7.92
C ARG A 52 -6.81 10.10 -7.86
N ALA A 53 -7.02 10.86 -8.92
CA ALA A 53 -6.77 12.31 -8.92
C ALA A 53 -7.63 13.01 -7.86
N ARG A 54 -8.94 12.76 -7.86
CA ARG A 54 -9.89 13.27 -6.85
C ARG A 54 -9.48 12.84 -5.44
N ILE A 55 -9.24 11.55 -5.24
CA ILE A 55 -8.91 10.99 -3.91
C ILE A 55 -7.58 11.56 -3.39
N THR A 56 -6.64 11.89 -4.29
CA THR A 56 -5.37 12.51 -3.91
C THR A 56 -5.56 13.94 -3.44
N VAL A 57 -6.44 14.71 -4.09
CA VAL A 57 -6.80 16.07 -3.65
C VAL A 57 -7.49 16.02 -2.28
N GLU A 58 -8.44 15.11 -2.09
CA GLU A 58 -9.11 14.91 -0.80
C GLU A 58 -8.15 14.48 0.30
N PHE A 59 -7.21 13.59 -0.02
CA PHE A 59 -6.15 13.19 0.88
C PHE A 59 -5.27 14.39 1.27
N ALA A 60 -4.88 15.23 0.32
CA ALA A 60 -4.08 16.42 0.58
C ALA A 60 -4.83 17.43 1.46
N ALA A 61 -6.10 17.69 1.17
CA ALA A 61 -6.95 18.55 1.99
C ALA A 61 -7.11 18.01 3.42
N ALA A 62 -7.39 16.70 3.56
CA ALA A 62 -7.48 16.04 4.86
C ALA A 62 -6.14 16.07 5.61
N LYS A 63 -5.01 15.99 4.90
CA LYS A 63 -3.67 16.09 5.49
C LYS A 63 -3.42 17.50 6.05
N GLU A 64 -3.71 18.55 5.28
CA GLU A 64 -3.54 19.92 5.75
C GLU A 64 -4.49 20.25 6.92
N ALA A 65 -5.75 19.80 6.88
CA ALA A 65 -6.70 19.98 7.97
C ALA A 65 -6.30 19.29 9.30
N ASN A 66 -5.47 18.25 9.22
CA ASN A 66 -4.96 17.51 10.40
C ASN A 66 -3.50 17.84 10.73
N LYS A 67 -2.90 18.80 10.03
CA LYS A 67 -1.52 19.26 10.27
C LYS A 67 -1.41 19.85 11.68
N GLY A 68 -0.56 19.22 12.49
CA GLY A 68 -0.33 19.62 13.89
C GLY A 68 -1.09 18.82 14.95
N LYS A 69 -2.03 17.93 14.57
CA LYS A 69 -2.60 16.95 15.51
C LYS A 69 -1.61 15.81 15.72
N LYS A 70 -1.13 15.62 16.96
CA LYS A 70 -0.13 14.60 17.31
C LYS A 70 -0.55 13.22 16.79
N PHE A 71 0.36 12.62 16.02
CA PHE A 71 0.43 11.24 15.54
C PHE A 71 -0.72 10.31 15.97
N GLY A 72 -1.65 10.04 15.04
CA GLY A 72 -2.64 8.98 15.17
C GLY A 72 -3.71 9.05 14.09
N ALA A 73 -4.14 10.27 13.77
CA ALA A 73 -5.12 10.55 12.72
C ALA A 73 -4.46 10.90 11.39
N HIS A 74 -3.39 10.20 11.00
CA HIS A 74 -2.93 10.33 9.62
C HIS A 74 -4.06 9.78 8.76
N ALA A 75 -4.82 10.68 8.11
CA ALA A 75 -5.74 10.33 7.04
C ALA A 75 -5.01 9.28 6.22
N GLY A 76 -5.58 8.08 6.14
CA GLY A 76 -4.88 6.93 5.56
C GLY A 76 -4.35 7.28 4.17
N SER A 77 -3.33 6.56 3.69
CA SER A 77 -2.85 6.71 2.32
C SER A 77 -4.02 6.79 1.32
N VAL A 78 -3.83 7.45 0.18
CA VAL A 78 -4.83 7.55 -0.92
C VAL A 78 -5.56 6.21 -1.15
N LEU A 79 -4.84 5.08 -1.05
CA LEU A 79 -5.39 3.73 -1.17
C LEU A 79 -6.38 3.34 -0.06
N LYS A 80 -6.21 3.79 1.17
CA LYS A 80 -7.16 3.56 2.27
C LYS A 80 -8.47 4.30 2.05
N ILE A 81 -8.41 5.53 1.52
CA ILE A 81 -9.63 6.29 1.15
C ILE A 81 -10.30 5.58 -0.03
N ALA A 82 -9.53 5.29 -1.08
CA ALA A 82 -9.99 4.56 -2.25
C ALA A 82 -10.65 3.23 -1.92
N GLY A 83 -10.06 2.45 -1.01
CA GLY A 83 -10.62 1.16 -0.58
C GLY A 83 -11.94 1.28 0.19
N LYS A 84 -12.13 2.38 0.94
CA LYS A 84 -13.42 2.66 1.61
C LYS A 84 -14.49 3.02 0.60
N GLU A 85 -14.18 3.91 -0.33
CA GLU A 85 -15.10 4.31 -1.40
C GLU A 85 -15.47 3.14 -2.31
N TRP A 86 -14.50 2.32 -2.70
CA TRP A 86 -14.77 1.11 -3.50
C TRP A 86 -15.68 0.12 -2.77
N LYS A 87 -15.55 0.00 -1.44
CA LYS A 87 -16.46 -0.84 -0.64
C LYS A 87 -17.86 -0.23 -0.53
N ALA A 88 -17.96 1.11 -0.49
CA ALA A 88 -19.25 1.82 -0.42
C ALA A 88 -19.98 1.88 -1.77
N LEU A 89 -19.26 1.72 -2.88
CA LEU A 89 -19.84 1.66 -4.22
C LEU A 89 -20.81 0.47 -4.35
N GLN A 90 -22.07 0.77 -4.69
CA GLN A 90 -23.11 -0.24 -4.90
C GLN A 90 -23.06 -0.80 -6.33
N ASP A 91 -22.98 0.08 -7.32
CA ASP A 91 -22.82 -0.32 -8.71
C ASP A 91 -21.35 -0.28 -9.12
N LYS A 92 -20.84 -1.43 -9.57
CA LYS A 92 -19.48 -1.62 -10.11
C LYS A 92 -19.47 -2.12 -11.54
N SER A 93 -20.66 -2.28 -12.13
CA SER A 93 -20.87 -2.94 -13.42
C SER A 93 -20.07 -2.29 -14.55
N LYS A 94 -19.97 -0.95 -14.56
CA LYS A 94 -19.14 -0.18 -15.50
C LYS A 94 -17.70 -0.70 -15.52
N TRP A 95 -17.05 -0.80 -14.36
CA TRP A 95 -15.64 -1.16 -14.27
C TRP A 95 -15.42 -2.67 -14.40
N GLU A 96 -16.42 -3.50 -14.09
CA GLU A 96 -16.37 -4.93 -14.35
C GLU A 96 -16.47 -5.26 -15.85
N LYS A 97 -17.31 -4.55 -16.61
CA LYS A 97 -17.35 -4.64 -18.08
C LYS A 97 -16.01 -4.25 -18.68
N LEU A 98 -15.46 -3.09 -18.29
CA LEU A 98 -14.14 -2.63 -18.74
C LEU A 98 -13.01 -3.61 -18.38
N ALA A 99 -13.07 -4.22 -17.20
CA ALA A 99 -12.09 -5.24 -16.79
C ALA A 99 -12.21 -6.53 -17.61
N THR A 100 -13.42 -6.90 -18.02
CA THR A 100 -13.66 -8.07 -18.87
C THR A 100 -13.14 -7.81 -20.29
N GLU A 101 -13.41 -6.64 -20.86
CA GLU A 101 -12.84 -6.23 -22.14
C GLU A 101 -11.31 -6.18 -22.10
N ALA A 102 -10.73 -5.66 -21.00
CA ALA A 102 -9.28 -5.62 -20.82
C ALA A 102 -8.67 -7.04 -20.76
N LYS A 103 -9.37 -8.00 -20.14
CA LYS A 103 -8.95 -9.41 -20.15
C LYS A 103 -9.02 -10.02 -21.54
N GLN A 104 -10.10 -9.79 -22.29
CA GLN A 104 -10.25 -10.29 -23.66
C GLN A 104 -9.16 -9.76 -24.58
N LYS A 105 -8.84 -8.47 -24.49
CA LYS A 105 -7.72 -7.85 -25.23
C LYS A 105 -6.39 -8.50 -24.85
N PHE A 106 -6.14 -8.68 -23.55
CA PHE A 106 -4.93 -9.35 -23.08
C PHE A 106 -4.83 -10.80 -23.58
N GLU A 107 -5.92 -11.55 -23.61
CA GLU A 107 -5.94 -12.93 -24.12
C GLU A 107 -5.69 -12.98 -25.63
N ALA A 108 -6.28 -12.07 -26.41
CA ALA A 108 -6.03 -11.92 -27.83
C ALA A 108 -4.57 -11.51 -28.13
N ASP A 109 -4.01 -10.59 -27.34
CA ASP A 109 -2.62 -10.17 -27.47
C ASP A 109 -1.65 -11.28 -27.01
N LYS A 110 -2.04 -12.06 -26.00
CA LYS A 110 -1.25 -13.20 -25.50
C LYS A 110 -1.18 -14.33 -26.51
N SER A 111 -2.23 -14.59 -27.28
CA SER A 111 -2.20 -15.62 -28.34
C SER A 111 -1.42 -15.17 -29.58
N ARG A 112 -1.16 -13.88 -29.71
CA ARG A 112 -0.38 -13.28 -30.81
C ARG A 112 1.12 -13.18 -30.53
N PHE A 113 1.54 -13.36 -29.27
CA PHE A 113 2.92 -13.29 -28.80
C PHE A 113 3.52 -14.68 -28.65
#